data_AF-A0A5J4X8K0-F1
#
_entry.id   AF-A0A5J4X8K0-F1
#
_cell.length_a   1.000
_cell.length_b   1.000
_cell.length_c   1.000
_cell.angle_alpha   90.00
_cell.angle_beta   90.00
_cell.angle_gamma   90.00
#
_symmetry.space_group_name_H-M   'P 1'
#
loop_
_entity.id
_entity.type
_entity.pdbx_description
1 polymer ?
#
loop_
_entity_poly.entity_id
_entity_poly.type
_entity_poly.pdbx_seq_one_letter_code
_entity_poly.pdbx_strand_id
1 'polypeptide(L)'
;MLKIILIIFTSLSFADNWAVLVAGSNTFENYRHQSDIFHAYHILNKNGFPADQIITMAYDDIAMDYQNPFPGKVFNEPKGPNVYIGSDRIDYRRKDVTAANFYAILEGDSEAVAGKKVLNSTKDDNVFIFIDDHGAP
;
A
#
# COMPACT_ATOMS: atom_id res chain seq x y z
N MET A 1 5.13 -18.27 52.76
CA MET A 1 3.99 -17.71 52.01
C MET A 1 4.52 -16.83 50.90
N LEU A 2 4.50 -17.29 49.65
CA LEU A 2 4.89 -16.50 48.48
C LEU A 2 3.61 -16.20 47.67
N LYS A 3 3.22 -14.93 47.59
CA LYS A 3 2.09 -14.48 46.77
C LYS A 3 2.57 -14.31 45.33
N ILE A 4 2.12 -15.19 44.44
CA ILE A 4 2.24 -15.01 42.98
C ILE A 4 1.18 -13.97 42.58
N ILE A 5 1.63 -12.82 42.06
CA ILE A 5 0.75 -11.82 41.45
C ILE A 5 0.59 -12.22 39.98
N LEU A 6 -0.61 -12.66 39.60
CA LEU A 6 -0.98 -12.92 38.22
C LEU A 6 -1.40 -11.59 37.58
N ILE A 7 -0.58 -11.05 36.69
CA ILE A 7 -0.93 -9.87 35.88
C ILE A 7 -1.73 -10.38 34.68
N ILE A 8 -3.04 -10.15 34.69
CA ILE A 8 -3.92 -10.42 33.55
C ILE A 8 -3.75 -9.26 32.56
N PHE A 9 -3.02 -9.48 31.47
CA PHE A 9 -3.05 -8.59 30.31
C PHE A 9 -4.37 -8.83 29.57
N THR A 10 -5.37 -8.00 29.84
CA THR A 10 -6.54 -7.88 28.96
C THR A 10 -6.09 -7.18 27.69
N SER A 11 -5.91 -7.93 26.59
CA SER A 11 -5.80 -7.32 25.27
C SER A 11 -7.16 -6.71 24.93
N LEU A 12 -7.21 -5.38 24.83
CA LEU A 12 -8.29 -4.74 24.10
C LEU A 12 -8.09 -5.15 22.63
N SER A 13 -8.91 -6.08 22.15
CA SER A 13 -8.96 -6.41 20.72
C SER A 13 -9.69 -5.25 20.04
N PHE A 14 -8.91 -4.36 19.44
CA PHE A 14 -9.41 -3.40 18.47
C PHE A 14 -9.27 -4.02 17.09
N ALA A 15 -10.26 -3.79 16.23
CA ALA A 15 -10.17 -4.10 14.81
C ALA A 15 -9.02 -3.29 14.20
N ASP A 16 -8.06 -3.95 13.58
CA ASP A 16 -7.03 -3.29 12.79
C ASP A 16 -7.61 -2.82 11.45
N ASN A 17 -6.93 -1.86 10.81
CA ASN A 17 -7.33 -1.36 9.50
C ASN A 17 -6.21 -1.61 8.49
N TRP A 18 -6.50 -2.48 7.53
CA TRP A 18 -5.60 -2.84 6.45
C TRP A 18 -5.98 -2.13 5.16
N ALA A 19 -4.98 -1.91 4.30
CA ALA A 19 -5.22 -1.35 2.99
C ALA A 19 -4.38 -2.03 1.89
N VAL A 20 -4.96 -2.16 0.70
CA VAL A 20 -4.27 -2.55 -0.53
C VAL A 20 -4.48 -1.45 -1.56
N LEU A 21 -3.40 -0.81 -2.00
CA LEU A 21 -3.41 0.27 -2.98
C LEU A 21 -2.70 -0.17 -4.26
N VAL A 22 -3.40 -0.12 -5.40
CA VAL A 22 -2.90 -0.67 -6.67
C VAL A 22 -2.99 0.36 -7.78
N ALA A 23 -1.85 0.68 -8.39
CA ALA A 23 -1.79 1.34 -9.68
C ALA A 23 -1.48 0.28 -10.75
N GLY A 24 -2.45 0.00 -11.63
CA GLY A 24 -2.34 -1.10 -12.61
C GLY A 24 -1.54 -0.75 -13.87
N SER A 25 -1.38 0.54 -14.17
CA SER A 25 -0.63 1.02 -15.34
C SER A 25 0.80 1.45 -15.03
N ASN A 26 1.56 1.69 -16.10
CA ASN A 26 2.89 2.28 -16.10
C ASN A 26 3.01 3.39 -17.16
N THR A 27 4.20 3.96 -17.30
CA THR A 27 4.59 5.08 -18.16
C THR A 27 4.05 6.44 -17.73
N PHE A 28 4.75 7.51 -18.14
CA PHE A 28 4.42 8.89 -17.80
C PHE A 28 3.04 9.34 -18.29
N GLU A 29 2.53 8.81 -19.39
CA GLU A 29 1.16 9.13 -19.87
C GLU A 29 0.06 8.64 -18.91
N ASN A 30 0.38 7.69 -18.04
CA ASN A 30 -0.50 7.20 -16.98
C ASN A 30 -0.07 7.67 -15.59
N TYR A 31 0.65 8.79 -15.50
CA TYR A 31 1.11 9.41 -14.26
C TYR A 31 0.07 9.41 -13.13
N ARG A 32 -1.18 9.72 -13.49
CA ARG A 32 -2.31 9.84 -12.57
C ARG A 32 -2.51 8.60 -11.70
N HIS A 33 -2.42 7.39 -12.25
CA HIS A 33 -2.76 6.19 -11.49
C HIS A 33 -1.79 5.93 -10.33
N GLN A 34 -0.47 6.13 -10.57
CA GLN A 34 0.52 6.05 -9.50
C GLN A 34 0.43 7.24 -8.54
N SER A 35 0.16 8.44 -9.05
CA SER A 35 -0.06 9.61 -8.21
C SER A 35 -1.26 9.46 -7.26
N ASP A 36 -2.35 8.83 -7.70
CA ASP A 36 -3.58 8.65 -6.94
C ASP A 36 -3.35 7.72 -5.75
N ILE A 37 -2.69 6.58 -5.95
CA ILE A 37 -2.39 5.66 -4.85
C ILE A 37 -1.36 6.24 -3.87
N PHE A 38 -0.42 7.07 -4.34
CA PHE A 38 0.54 7.73 -3.47
C PHE A 38 -0.13 8.78 -2.58
N HIS A 39 -1.11 9.50 -3.14
CA HIS A 39 -1.95 10.38 -2.33
C HIS A 39 -2.80 9.59 -1.34
N ALA A 40 -3.44 8.49 -1.77
CA ALA A 40 -4.21 7.61 -0.88
C ALA A 40 -3.36 7.06 0.27
N TYR A 41 -2.11 6.68 0.03
CA TYR A 41 -1.16 6.25 1.06
C TYR A 41 -0.99 7.32 2.16
N HIS A 42 -0.77 8.58 1.76
CA HIS A 42 -0.64 9.68 2.71
C HIS A 42 -1.92 9.93 3.51
N ILE A 43 -3.09 9.82 2.87
CA ILE A 43 -4.39 9.95 3.54
C ILE A 43 -4.53 8.85 4.60
N LEU A 44 -4.32 7.58 4.24
CA LEU A 44 -4.46 6.45 5.17
C LEU A 44 -3.47 6.54 6.33
N ASN A 45 -2.19 6.78 6.04
CA ASN A 45 -1.16 6.91 7.05
C ASN A 45 -1.43 8.09 8.01
N LYS A 46 -1.95 9.22 7.50
CA LYS A 46 -2.36 10.36 8.34
C LYS A 46 -3.56 10.04 9.24
N ASN A 47 -4.41 9.09 8.84
CA ASN A 47 -5.60 8.66 9.58
C ASN A 47 -5.39 7.38 10.40
N GLY A 48 -4.13 7.03 10.70
CA GLY A 48 -3.79 6.01 11.68
C GLY A 48 -3.65 4.59 11.14
N PHE A 49 -3.65 4.40 9.81
CA PHE A 49 -3.22 3.13 9.23
C PHE A 49 -1.70 3.03 9.36
N PRO A 50 -1.16 2.03 10.08
CA PRO A 50 0.28 1.88 10.19
C PRO A 50 0.85 1.38 8.86
N ALA A 51 2.08 1.80 8.54
CA ALA A 51 2.67 1.57 7.22
C ALA A 51 2.89 0.09 6.87
N ASP A 52 2.97 -0.78 7.87
CA ASP A 52 3.04 -2.23 7.72
C ASP A 52 1.69 -2.86 7.34
N GLN A 53 0.57 -2.18 7.61
CA GLN A 53 -0.79 -2.59 7.24
C GLN A 53 -1.29 -1.94 5.93
N ILE A 54 -0.46 -1.12 5.27
CA ILE A 54 -0.71 -0.61 3.92
C ILE A 54 0.20 -1.35 2.94
N ILE A 55 -0.41 -2.09 2.02
CA ILE A 55 0.26 -2.83 0.95
C ILE A 55 0.11 -2.05 -0.34
N THR A 56 1.21 -1.81 -1.04
CA THR A 56 1.21 -0.98 -2.26
C THR A 56 1.77 -1.71 -3.46
N MET A 57 1.08 -1.57 -4.59
CA MET A 57 1.50 -2.09 -5.88
C MET A 57 1.57 -0.92 -6.87
N ALA A 58 2.77 -0.60 -7.35
CA ALA A 58 2.99 0.51 -8.28
C ALA A 58 4.19 0.19 -9.17
N TYR A 59 4.12 0.50 -10.47
CA TYR A 59 5.25 0.18 -11.35
C TYR A 59 6.54 0.93 -10.96
N ASP A 60 6.37 2.13 -10.37
CA ASP A 60 7.42 3.01 -9.84
C ASP A 60 8.40 3.50 -10.93
N ASP A 61 7.83 3.98 -12.03
CA ASP A 61 8.54 4.53 -13.18
C ASP A 61 8.29 6.02 -13.40
N ILE A 62 7.42 6.67 -12.62
CA ILE A 62 7.03 8.08 -12.87
C ILE A 62 7.93 9.12 -12.18
N ALA A 63 8.44 8.83 -10.97
CA ALA A 63 9.17 9.81 -10.18
C ALA A 63 10.51 10.21 -10.82
N MET A 64 11.15 9.26 -11.49
CA MET A 64 12.44 9.45 -12.17
C MET A 64 12.34 9.36 -13.70
N ASP A 65 11.13 9.43 -14.26
CA ASP A 65 10.94 9.46 -15.72
C ASP A 65 11.63 10.68 -16.34
N TYR A 66 12.18 10.53 -17.54
CA TYR A 66 12.86 11.62 -18.25
C TYR A 66 11.92 12.77 -18.64
N GLN A 67 10.61 12.49 -18.74
CA GLN A 67 9.57 13.48 -19.01
C GLN A 67 9.13 14.23 -17.74
N ASN A 68 9.51 13.75 -16.55
CA ASN A 68 9.15 14.41 -15.31
C ASN A 68 10.02 15.67 -15.10
N PRO A 69 9.43 16.88 -15.14
CA PRO A 69 10.20 18.12 -14.94
C PRO A 69 10.66 18.30 -13.49
N PHE A 70 10.17 17.48 -12.56
CA PHE A 70 10.55 17.48 -11.14
C PHE A 70 11.06 16.10 -10.71
N PRO A 71 12.30 15.72 -11.08
CA PRO A 71 12.86 14.41 -10.72
C PRO A 71 12.77 14.11 -9.22
N GLY A 72 12.31 12.91 -8.90
CA GLY A 72 12.08 12.42 -7.54
C GLY A 72 10.79 12.93 -6.89
N LYS A 73 9.93 13.65 -7.62
CA LYS A 73 8.66 14.17 -7.09
C LYS A 73 7.47 13.73 -7.93
N VAL A 74 6.36 13.48 -7.25
CA VAL A 74 5.05 13.16 -7.84
C VAL A 74 3.99 14.06 -7.20
N PHE A 75 3.02 14.54 -7.97
CA PHE A 75 1.99 15.48 -7.50
C PHE A 75 0.60 15.05 -7.93
N ASN A 76 -0.37 15.05 -7.00
CA ASN A 76 -1.75 14.66 -7.31
C ASN A 76 -2.71 15.83 -7.54
N GLU A 77 -2.24 17.06 -7.39
CA GLU A 77 -3.03 18.27 -7.63
C GLU A 77 -2.14 19.43 -8.10
N PRO A 78 -2.69 20.41 -8.83
CA PRO A 78 -1.93 21.58 -9.24
C PRO A 78 -1.36 22.35 -8.05
N LYS A 79 -0.04 22.59 -8.04
CA LYS A 79 0.69 23.24 -6.93
C LYS A 79 0.56 22.52 -5.58
N GLY A 80 0.22 21.23 -5.60
CA GLY A 80 0.12 20.40 -4.41
C GLY A 80 1.47 20.01 -3.81
N PRO A 81 1.46 19.30 -2.67
CA PRO A 81 2.65 18.71 -2.09
C PRO A 81 3.17 17.55 -2.95
N ASN A 82 4.46 17.21 -2.76
CA ASN A 82 4.99 15.95 -3.27
C ASN A 82 4.30 14.80 -2.55
N VAL A 83 3.66 13.90 -3.30
CA VAL A 83 3.03 12.69 -2.79
C VAL A 83 3.89 11.45 -2.97
N TYR A 84 5.04 11.52 -3.67
CA TYR A 84 5.87 10.34 -3.87
C TYR A 84 6.30 9.72 -2.55
N ILE A 85 5.90 8.47 -2.31
CA ILE A 85 6.10 7.76 -1.04
C ILE A 85 7.49 7.12 -0.89
N GLY A 86 8.31 7.18 -1.95
CA GLY A 86 9.62 6.53 -2.00
C GLY A 86 9.55 5.06 -2.39
N SER A 87 10.54 4.59 -3.16
CA SER A 87 10.63 3.21 -3.63
C SER A 87 10.63 2.16 -2.52
N ASP A 88 11.09 2.51 -1.31
CA ASP A 88 11.14 1.64 -0.13
C ASP A 88 9.76 1.40 0.50
N ARG A 89 8.79 2.27 0.19
CA ARG A 89 7.39 2.13 0.62
C ARG A 89 6.50 1.45 -0.41
N ILE A 90 7.05 1.05 -1.57
CA ILE A 90 6.32 0.35 -2.63
C ILE A 90 6.64 -1.15 -2.57
N ASP A 91 5.70 -1.96 -2.08
CA ASP A 91 5.92 -3.38 -1.76
C ASP A 91 6.08 -4.25 -3.03
N TYR A 92 5.30 -3.92 -4.07
CA TYR A 92 5.34 -4.61 -5.37
C TYR A 92 5.62 -3.60 -6.47
N ARG A 93 6.80 -3.75 -7.09
CA ARG A 93 7.31 -2.82 -8.10
C ARG A 93 7.51 -3.51 -9.43
N ARG A 94 7.37 -2.74 -10.52
CA ARG A 94 7.67 -3.18 -11.89
C ARG A 94 6.97 -4.51 -12.23
N LYS A 95 7.75 -5.55 -12.52
CA LYS A 95 7.27 -6.90 -12.88
C LYS A 95 6.49 -7.60 -11.76
N ASP A 96 6.54 -7.10 -10.53
CA ASP A 96 5.80 -7.67 -9.42
C ASP A 96 4.37 -7.11 -9.32
N VAL A 97 4.02 -6.10 -10.12
CA VAL A 97 2.65 -5.60 -10.27
C VAL A 97 1.91 -6.54 -11.23
N THR A 98 1.35 -7.62 -10.68
CA THR A 98 0.63 -8.65 -11.45
C THR A 98 -0.67 -9.02 -10.77
N ALA A 99 -1.64 -9.52 -11.53
CA ALA A 99 -2.88 -10.06 -10.98
C ALA A 99 -2.62 -11.22 -10.02
N ALA A 100 -1.67 -12.11 -10.32
CA ALA A 100 -1.32 -13.24 -9.46
C ALA A 100 -0.82 -12.77 -8.08
N ASN A 101 0.07 -11.77 -8.05
CA ASN A 101 0.54 -11.21 -6.78
C ASN A 101 -0.57 -10.46 -6.05
N PHE A 102 -1.46 -9.76 -6.77
CA PHE A 102 -2.63 -9.13 -6.17
C PHE A 102 -3.54 -10.16 -5.48
N TYR A 103 -3.84 -11.29 -6.12
CA TYR A 103 -4.61 -12.36 -5.49
C TYR A 103 -3.90 -12.94 -4.27
N ALA A 104 -2.60 -13.23 -4.37
CA ALA A 104 -1.81 -13.72 -3.22
C ALA A 104 -1.81 -12.73 -2.04
N ILE A 105 -1.78 -11.42 -2.30
CA ILE A 105 -1.94 -10.38 -1.27
C ILE A 105 -3.28 -10.51 -0.56
N LEU A 106 -4.38 -10.67 -1.33
CA LEU A 106 -5.72 -10.79 -0.77
C LEU A 106 -5.92 -12.08 0.01
N GLU A 107 -5.30 -13.17 -0.44
CA GLU A 107 -5.37 -14.49 0.20
C GLU A 107 -4.45 -14.61 1.43
N GLY A 108 -3.58 -13.62 1.67
CA GLY A 108 -2.58 -13.69 2.74
C GLY A 108 -1.48 -14.73 2.47
N ASP A 109 -1.27 -15.12 1.22
CA ASP A 109 -0.29 -16.13 0.83
C ASP A 109 1.09 -15.51 0.61
N SER A 110 1.83 -15.32 1.70
CA SER A 110 3.20 -14.79 1.62
C SER A 110 4.17 -15.75 0.92
N GLU A 111 3.91 -17.05 0.90
CA GLU A 111 4.79 -18.04 0.25
C GLU A 111 4.73 -17.89 -1.27
N ALA A 112 3.53 -17.69 -1.83
CA ALA A 112 3.32 -17.45 -3.26
C ALA A 112 4.06 -16.19 -3.78
N VAL A 113 4.38 -15.25 -2.90
CA VAL A 113 5.09 -14.00 -3.21
C VAL A 113 6.49 -13.92 -2.60
N ALA A 114 7.10 -15.07 -2.31
CA ALA A 114 8.48 -15.17 -1.81
C ALA A 114 8.74 -14.36 -0.52
N GLY A 115 7.79 -14.40 0.42
CA GLY A 115 7.88 -13.74 1.73
C GLY A 115 7.60 -12.24 1.71
N LYS A 116 7.08 -11.70 0.60
CA LYS A 116 6.63 -10.31 0.54
C LYS A 116 5.40 -10.04 1.40
N LYS A 117 5.17 -8.77 1.69
CA LYS A 117 4.04 -8.27 2.49
C LYS A 117 2.71 -8.62 1.82
N VAL A 118 1.86 -9.35 2.52
CA VAL A 118 0.48 -9.69 2.14
C VAL A 118 -0.49 -9.27 3.25
N LEU A 119 -1.80 -9.36 3.02
CA LEU A 119 -2.75 -9.12 4.09
C LEU A 119 -2.55 -10.17 5.19
N ASN A 120 -2.51 -9.72 6.43
CA ASN A 120 -2.54 -10.58 7.61
C ASN A 120 -3.71 -10.18 8.52
N SER A 121 -4.83 -9.79 7.90
CA SER A 121 -6.06 -9.38 8.56
C SER A 121 -6.81 -10.58 9.15
N THR A 122 -7.52 -10.36 10.24
CA THR A 122 -8.42 -11.31 10.87
C THR A 122 -9.89 -11.04 10.50
N LYS A 123 -10.79 -11.90 10.97
CA LYS A 123 -12.25 -11.73 10.79
C LYS A 123 -12.81 -10.46 11.43
N ASP A 124 -12.08 -9.84 12.35
CA ASP A 124 -12.51 -8.68 13.12
C ASP A 124 -11.93 -7.38 12.54
N ASP A 125 -11.01 -7.45 11.56
CA ASP A 125 -10.33 -6.30 10.97
C ASP A 125 -11.07 -5.75 9.75
N ASN A 126 -10.79 -4.49 9.41
CA ASN A 126 -11.31 -3.86 8.20
C ASN A 126 -10.25 -3.90 7.09
N VAL A 127 -10.68 -4.14 5.85
CA VAL A 127 -9.82 -4.09 4.67
C VAL A 127 -10.35 -3.06 3.69
N PHE A 128 -9.52 -2.07 3.35
CA PHE A 128 -9.78 -1.09 2.29
C PHE A 128 -8.97 -1.44 1.04
N ILE A 129 -9.63 -1.53 -0.12
CA ILE A 129 -8.97 -1.81 -1.38
C ILE A 129 -9.25 -0.65 -2.34
N PHE A 130 -8.19 -0.06 -2.88
CA PHE A 130 -8.26 0.99 -3.88
C PHE A 130 -7.39 0.62 -5.07
N ILE A 131 -8.02 0.53 -6.24
CA ILE A 131 -7.38 0.20 -7.52
C ILE A 131 -7.65 1.36 -8.46
N ASP A 132 -6.59 1.89 -9.06
CA ASP A 132 -6.69 2.89 -10.11
C ASP A 132 -5.88 2.44 -11.34
N ASP A 133 -6.58 2.29 -12.46
CA ASP A 133 -6.05 1.89 -13.75
C ASP A 133 -7.11 2.12 -14.85
N HIS A 134 -6.75 1.82 -16.09
CA HIS A 134 -7.70 1.51 -17.15
C HIS A 134 -8.47 0.22 -16.85
N GLY A 135 -9.69 0.14 -17.38
CA GLY A 135 -10.53 -1.06 -17.30
C GLY A 135 -11.35 -1.26 -18.57
N ALA A 136 -11.80 -2.49 -18.79
CA ALA A 136 -12.68 -2.86 -19.90
C ALA A 136 -13.75 -3.86 -19.42
N PRO A 137 -14.93 -3.92 -20.07
CA PRO A 137 -15.97 -4.90 -19.80
C PRO A 137 -15.60 -6.36 -20.09
#